data_AF-A0A435E7V7-F1
#
_entry.id   AF-A0A435E7V7-F1
#
_cell.length_a   1.000
_cell.length_b   1.000
_cell.length_c   1.000
_cell.angle_alpha   90.00
_cell.angle_beta   90.00
_cell.angle_gamma   90.00
#
_symmetry.space_group_name_H-M   'P 1'
#
loop_
_entity.id
_entity.type
_entity.pdbx_description
1 polymer ?
#
loop_
_entity_poly.entity_id
_entity_poly.type
_entity_poly.pdbx_seq_one_letter_code
_entity_poly.pdbx_strand_id
1 'polypeptide(L)'
;MASGRSLEVVLAVLPTVARTAQASGAEMSDIALTADALANSLGITADKMQEAFDILAFEGKAGKFELKDMAAELPAIAPAFAALGYKGTEGLKRLVAMLEIVRNQTGSSAEAATNFSNILQKAYGNEVANNFKKYNIDIRRELDRTRKEGGDVIETLVEQTNKALKGDLSKLPLIFTDIQMQQGMRALLTQMPELKKHLDALGSASGTVARDFAQITGDSEGNWQQLINNIQKTATALGDLSGRALNPTLEKVNDRLSDMMAVDKGYEALRGSGRDPLSYAAEFKDRFNKQHPELGMFDRFTGASAEKAFRDALAQLGRGEIKNIFDALQTK
;
A
#
# COMPACT_ATOMS: atom_id res chain seq x y z
N MET A 1 -6.18 24.08 -8.79
CA MET A 1 -4.81 23.82 -9.31
C MET A 1 -4.22 22.51 -8.78
N ALA A 2 -4.43 22.14 -7.50
CA ALA A 2 -3.98 20.85 -6.95
C ALA A 2 -4.57 19.63 -7.67
N SER A 3 -5.86 19.67 -8.06
CA SER A 3 -6.57 18.56 -8.73
C SER A 3 -6.14 18.26 -10.16
N GLY A 4 -5.43 19.17 -10.84
CA GLY A 4 -4.89 18.93 -12.19
C GLY A 4 -3.52 18.24 -12.16
N ARG A 5 -2.64 18.68 -11.24
CA ARG A 5 -1.32 18.09 -11.06
C ARG A 5 -1.38 16.69 -10.45
N SER A 6 -2.28 16.47 -9.47
CA SER A 6 -2.49 15.13 -8.90
C SER A 6 -2.94 14.14 -9.97
N LEU A 7 -3.87 14.55 -10.82
CA LEU A 7 -4.36 13.72 -11.92
C LEU A 7 -3.27 13.36 -12.94
N GLU A 8 -2.44 14.32 -13.38
CA GLU A 8 -1.32 14.04 -14.29
C GLU A 8 -0.33 13.04 -13.70
N VAL A 9 0.02 13.21 -12.42
CA VAL A 9 0.89 12.28 -11.70
C VAL A 9 0.24 10.91 -11.57
N VAL A 10 -1.03 10.84 -11.17
CA VAL A 10 -1.78 9.59 -11.05
C VAL A 10 -1.84 8.85 -12.39
N LEU A 11 -2.16 9.54 -13.48
CA LEU A 11 -2.16 8.96 -14.83
C LEU A 11 -0.77 8.42 -15.23
N ALA A 12 0.29 9.17 -14.93
CA ALA A 12 1.66 8.75 -15.23
C ALA A 12 2.09 7.50 -14.44
N VAL A 13 1.54 7.29 -13.24
CA VAL A 13 1.90 6.16 -12.37
C VAL A 13 0.89 5.01 -12.36
N LEU A 14 -0.20 5.08 -13.14
CA LEU A 14 -1.21 4.01 -13.24
C LEU A 14 -0.60 2.61 -13.48
N PRO A 15 0.41 2.43 -14.35
CA PRO A 15 1.06 1.14 -14.52
C PRO A 15 1.72 0.61 -13.24
N THR A 16 2.36 1.49 -12.48
CA THR A 16 2.99 1.16 -11.20
C THR A 16 1.95 0.82 -10.16
N VAL A 17 0.88 1.61 -10.07
CA VAL A 17 -0.26 1.37 -9.17
C VAL A 17 -0.89 0.01 -9.45
N ALA A 18 -1.15 -0.31 -10.74
CA ALA A 18 -1.75 -1.58 -11.14
C ALA A 18 -0.87 -2.78 -10.78
N ARG A 19 0.44 -2.72 -11.06
CA ARG A 19 1.37 -3.79 -10.69
C ARG A 19 1.46 -3.96 -9.17
N THR A 20 1.47 -2.86 -8.43
CA THR A 20 1.58 -2.89 -6.95
C THR A 20 0.32 -3.46 -6.33
N ALA A 21 -0.86 -3.07 -6.81
CA ALA A 21 -2.14 -3.63 -6.38
C ALA A 21 -2.17 -5.15 -6.59
N GLN A 22 -1.78 -5.63 -7.77
CA GLN A 22 -1.70 -7.06 -8.04
C GLN A 22 -0.64 -7.77 -7.19
N ALA A 23 0.55 -7.17 -7.03
CA ALA A 23 1.65 -7.76 -6.25
C ALA A 23 1.32 -7.88 -4.75
N SER A 24 0.47 -7.00 -4.24
CA SER A 24 0.14 -6.90 -2.80
C SER A 24 -1.22 -7.46 -2.44
N GLY A 25 -2.08 -7.68 -3.44
CA GLY A 25 -3.49 -8.02 -3.25
C GLY A 25 -4.36 -6.87 -2.73
N ALA A 26 -3.82 -5.64 -2.63
CA ALA A 26 -4.54 -4.45 -2.20
C ALA A 26 -5.45 -3.89 -3.32
N GLU A 27 -6.46 -3.12 -2.93
CA GLU A 27 -7.34 -2.44 -3.87
C GLU A 27 -6.58 -1.36 -4.64
N MET A 28 -6.86 -1.27 -5.94
CA MET A 28 -6.20 -0.30 -6.81
C MET A 28 -6.43 1.15 -6.36
N SER A 29 -7.64 1.45 -5.88
CA SER A 29 -8.00 2.77 -5.35
C SER A 29 -7.11 3.16 -4.18
N ASP A 30 -6.79 2.21 -3.30
CA ASP A 30 -6.01 2.46 -2.09
C ASP A 30 -4.54 2.71 -2.43
N ILE A 31 -4.00 1.93 -3.39
CA ILE A 31 -2.67 2.15 -3.93
C ILE A 31 -2.59 3.51 -4.68
N ALA A 32 -3.64 3.89 -5.42
CA ALA A 32 -3.69 5.20 -6.09
C ALA A 32 -3.74 6.36 -5.09
N LEU A 33 -4.53 6.25 -4.01
CA LEU A 33 -4.58 7.22 -2.92
C LEU A 33 -3.23 7.33 -2.21
N THR A 34 -2.54 6.20 -2.03
CA THR A 34 -1.19 6.17 -1.49
C THR A 34 -0.22 6.91 -2.41
N ALA A 35 -0.26 6.67 -3.72
CA ALA A 35 0.59 7.38 -4.69
C ALA A 35 0.37 8.90 -4.62
N ASP A 36 -0.90 9.35 -4.55
CA ASP A 36 -1.24 10.76 -4.42
C ASP A 36 -0.71 11.36 -3.12
N ALA A 37 -0.88 10.67 -1.99
CA ALA A 37 -0.37 11.12 -0.70
C ALA A 37 1.16 11.25 -0.69
N LEU A 38 1.87 10.27 -1.26
CA LEU A 38 3.33 10.29 -1.38
C LEU A 38 3.82 11.41 -2.30
N ALA A 39 3.14 11.65 -3.42
CA ALA A 39 3.48 12.73 -4.34
C ALA A 39 3.24 14.11 -3.69
N ASN A 40 2.08 14.31 -3.07
CA ASN A 40 1.68 15.60 -2.53
C ASN A 40 2.40 15.94 -1.22
N SER A 41 2.63 14.94 -0.35
CA SER A 41 3.21 15.17 0.97
C SER A 41 4.73 15.08 0.94
N LEU A 42 5.27 13.97 0.43
CA LEU A 42 6.72 13.73 0.42
C LEU A 42 7.41 14.29 -0.83
N GLY A 43 6.65 14.74 -1.84
CA GLY A 43 7.23 15.27 -3.07
C GLY A 43 7.84 14.18 -3.95
N ILE A 44 7.36 12.93 -3.85
CA ILE A 44 7.82 11.83 -4.69
C ILE A 44 7.30 12.03 -6.11
N THR A 45 8.21 12.16 -7.06
CA THR A 45 7.90 12.35 -8.47
C THR A 45 7.49 11.03 -9.14
N ALA A 46 6.84 11.12 -10.31
CA ALA A 46 6.36 9.94 -11.04
C ALA A 46 7.49 8.93 -11.36
N ASP A 47 8.68 9.41 -11.70
CA ASP A 47 9.87 8.59 -11.97
C ASP A 47 10.42 7.87 -10.72
N LYS A 48 10.08 8.37 -9.52
CA LYS A 48 10.43 7.77 -8.23
C LYS A 48 9.30 6.98 -7.59
N MET A 49 8.12 6.95 -8.21
CA MET A 49 6.97 6.28 -7.63
C MET A 49 7.14 4.75 -7.59
N GLN A 50 7.80 4.16 -8.60
CA GLN A 50 8.12 2.73 -8.57
C GLN A 50 9.05 2.38 -7.40
N GLU A 51 10.09 3.18 -7.17
CA GLU A 51 11.01 3.02 -6.03
C GLU A 51 10.25 3.16 -4.70
N ALA A 52 9.31 4.09 -4.61
CA ALA A 52 8.47 4.27 -3.43
C ALA A 52 7.61 3.04 -3.14
N PHE A 53 6.94 2.47 -4.13
CA PHE A 53 6.16 1.25 -3.93
C PHE A 53 7.01 0.00 -3.69
N ASP A 54 8.22 -0.06 -4.25
CA ASP A 54 9.19 -1.08 -3.92
C ASP A 54 9.57 -1.04 -2.43
N ILE A 55 9.79 0.16 -1.87
CA ILE A 55 10.02 0.39 -0.43
C ILE A 55 8.83 -0.10 0.40
N LEU A 56 7.61 0.28 0.03
CA LEU A 56 6.42 -0.11 0.78
C LEU A 56 6.16 -1.63 0.71
N ALA A 57 6.32 -2.24 -0.47
CA ALA A 57 6.14 -3.68 -0.65
C ALA A 57 7.20 -4.49 0.11
N PHE A 58 8.46 -4.01 0.09
CA PHE A 58 9.53 -4.63 0.86
C PHE A 58 9.24 -4.57 2.37
N GLU A 59 8.92 -3.38 2.89
CA GLU A 59 8.66 -3.23 4.32
C GLU A 59 7.42 -4.02 4.75
N GLY A 60 6.36 -4.03 3.92
CA GLY A 60 5.14 -4.80 4.19
C GLY A 60 5.37 -6.30 4.28
N LYS A 61 6.47 -6.81 3.69
CA LYS A 61 6.89 -8.21 3.78
C LYS A 61 7.88 -8.47 4.91
N ALA A 62 8.76 -7.53 5.18
CA ALA A 62 9.82 -7.67 6.18
C ALA A 62 9.34 -7.38 7.60
N GLY A 63 8.34 -6.52 7.74
CA GLY A 63 7.81 -6.02 9.01
C GLY A 63 6.42 -6.55 9.36
N LYS A 64 5.86 -5.96 10.42
CA LYS A 64 4.50 -6.20 10.93
C LYS A 64 3.47 -5.21 10.38
N PHE A 65 3.91 -4.17 9.70
CA PHE A 65 3.05 -3.17 9.08
C PHE A 65 2.84 -3.54 7.61
N GLU A 66 1.80 -4.30 7.30
CA GLU A 66 1.58 -4.83 5.94
C GLU A 66 1.27 -3.72 4.92
N LEU A 67 1.52 -3.96 3.63
CA LEU A 67 1.30 -2.97 2.57
C LEU A 67 -0.16 -2.46 2.50
N LYS A 68 -1.14 -3.32 2.78
CA LYS A 68 -2.55 -2.91 2.86
C LYS A 68 -2.80 -1.91 4.00
N ASP A 69 -2.11 -2.10 5.13
CA ASP A 69 -2.20 -1.20 6.28
C ASP A 69 -1.50 0.12 5.94
N MET A 70 -0.38 0.07 5.23
CA MET A 70 0.29 1.27 4.70
C MET A 70 -0.64 2.06 3.79
N ALA A 71 -1.37 1.38 2.90
CA ALA A 71 -2.29 2.04 1.98
C ALA A 71 -3.44 2.75 2.71
N ALA A 72 -3.92 2.17 3.82
CA ALA A 72 -4.95 2.77 4.65
C ALA A 72 -4.44 3.96 5.50
N GLU A 73 -3.23 3.86 6.06
CA GLU A 73 -2.76 4.77 7.11
C GLU A 73 -1.84 5.90 6.60
N LEU A 74 -0.99 5.63 5.59
CA LEU A 74 -0.01 6.60 5.10
C LEU A 74 -0.64 7.90 4.58
N PRO A 75 -1.81 7.91 3.90
CA PRO A 75 -2.44 9.15 3.46
C PRO A 75 -2.71 10.16 4.60
N ALA A 76 -3.01 9.66 5.80
CA ALA A 76 -3.25 10.50 6.97
C ALA A 76 -1.96 10.95 7.67
N ILE A 77 -0.88 10.15 7.59
CA ILE A 77 0.37 10.37 8.34
C ILE A 77 1.39 11.18 7.53
N ALA A 78 1.49 10.92 6.22
CA ALA A 78 2.51 11.50 5.36
C ALA A 78 2.54 13.04 5.39
N PRO A 79 1.42 13.79 5.43
CA PRO A 79 1.46 15.24 5.52
C PRO A 79 2.13 15.75 6.81
N ALA A 80 1.82 15.14 7.95
CA ALA A 80 2.38 15.52 9.24
C ALA A 80 3.88 15.18 9.30
N PHE A 81 4.28 14.04 8.73
CA PHE A 81 5.69 13.67 8.63
C PHE A 81 6.45 14.66 7.72
N ALA A 82 5.91 14.97 6.55
CA ALA A 82 6.49 15.95 5.63
C ALA A 82 6.64 17.35 6.26
N ALA A 83 5.69 17.75 7.12
CA ALA A 83 5.74 19.01 7.84
C ALA A 83 6.96 19.14 8.77
N LEU A 84 7.58 18.03 9.17
CA LEU A 84 8.84 18.00 9.94
C LEU A 84 10.10 18.12 9.07
N GLY A 85 9.96 18.07 7.74
CA GLY A 85 11.06 18.24 6.79
C GLY A 85 11.46 16.98 6.03
N TYR A 86 10.86 15.82 6.33
CA TYR A 86 11.10 14.58 5.60
C TYR A 86 10.49 14.63 4.19
N LYS A 87 11.26 14.22 3.19
CA LYS A 87 10.88 14.29 1.77
C LYS A 87 11.49 13.14 0.97
N GLY A 88 10.93 12.91 -0.21
CA GLY A 88 11.41 11.93 -1.17
C GLY A 88 11.35 10.49 -0.65
N THR A 89 12.05 9.59 -1.35
CA THR A 89 12.12 8.18 -0.99
C THR A 89 12.89 7.94 0.31
N GLU A 90 13.86 8.80 0.65
CA GLU A 90 14.56 8.74 1.94
C GLU A 90 13.64 9.08 3.12
N GLY A 91 12.78 10.10 2.97
CA GLY A 91 11.73 10.39 3.93
C GLY A 91 10.75 9.23 4.06
N LEU A 92 10.38 8.58 2.94
CA LEU A 92 9.51 7.41 2.95
C LEU A 92 10.13 6.23 3.72
N LYS A 93 11.40 5.90 3.46
CA LYS A 93 12.12 4.84 4.20
C LYS A 93 12.10 5.08 5.69
N ARG A 94 12.35 6.33 6.12
CA ARG A 94 12.28 6.72 7.54
C ARG A 94 10.88 6.58 8.11
N LEU A 95 9.86 7.03 7.36
CA LEU A 95 8.46 6.92 7.79
C LEU A 95 8.07 5.47 8.05
N VAL A 96 8.31 4.57 7.10
CA VAL A 96 7.90 3.17 7.25
C VAL A 96 8.73 2.43 8.30
N ALA A 97 10.03 2.71 8.41
CA ALA A 97 10.87 2.14 9.46
C ALA A 97 10.46 2.61 10.87
N MET A 98 10.08 3.88 11.03
CA MET A 98 9.57 4.39 12.31
C MET A 98 8.19 3.81 12.65
N LEU A 99 7.32 3.63 11.66
CA LEU A 99 6.04 2.95 11.86
C LEU A 99 6.25 1.49 12.28
N GLU A 100 7.21 0.78 11.69
CA GLU A 100 7.56 -0.58 12.08
C GLU A 100 8.12 -0.65 13.51
N ILE A 101 8.97 0.30 13.90
CA ILE A 101 9.45 0.44 15.27
C ILE A 101 8.30 0.60 16.27
N VAL A 102 7.34 1.47 15.95
CA VAL A 102 6.17 1.67 16.81
C VAL A 102 5.30 0.41 16.82
N ARG A 103 5.07 -0.18 15.65
CA ARG A 103 4.29 -1.41 15.46
C ARG A 103 4.83 -2.59 16.25
N ASN A 104 6.15 -2.65 16.45
CA ASN A 104 6.78 -3.69 17.26
C ASN A 104 6.37 -3.68 18.74
N GLN A 105 5.78 -2.58 19.22
CA GLN A 105 5.35 -2.41 20.61
C GLN A 105 3.85 -2.14 20.75
N THR A 106 3.07 -2.19 19.66
CA THR A 106 1.60 -2.04 19.68
C THR A 106 0.90 -3.34 19.29
N GLY A 107 -0.41 -3.43 19.54
CA GLY A 107 -1.22 -4.57 19.17
C GLY A 107 -1.54 -4.64 17.68
N SER A 108 -1.70 -3.49 17.02
CA SER A 108 -2.11 -3.39 15.62
C SER A 108 -1.42 -2.25 14.85
N SER A 109 -1.53 -2.30 13.52
CA SER A 109 -1.04 -1.26 12.60
C SER A 109 -1.80 0.06 12.78
N ALA A 110 -3.13 0.00 12.96
CA ALA A 110 -3.95 1.19 13.26
C ALA A 110 -3.55 1.85 14.60
N GLU A 111 -3.23 1.05 15.62
CA GLU A 111 -2.72 1.57 16.90
C GLU A 111 -1.34 2.22 16.72
N ALA A 112 -0.45 1.59 15.94
CA ALA A 112 0.87 2.16 15.64
C ALA A 112 0.76 3.49 14.89
N ALA A 113 -0.07 3.54 13.85
CA ALA A 113 -0.40 4.73 13.08
C ALA A 113 -0.93 5.86 13.97
N THR A 114 -1.88 5.54 14.84
CA THR A 114 -2.47 6.50 15.80
C THR A 114 -1.42 7.03 16.77
N ASN A 115 -0.62 6.16 17.37
CA ASN A 115 0.41 6.54 18.34
C ASN A 115 1.50 7.40 17.69
N PHE A 116 1.95 7.02 16.50
CA PHE A 116 2.94 7.78 15.74
C PHE A 116 2.38 9.14 15.31
N SER A 117 1.16 9.20 14.78
CA SER A 117 0.49 10.45 14.39
C SER A 117 0.38 11.43 15.57
N ASN A 118 0.06 10.94 16.77
CA ASN A 118 0.05 11.77 17.98
C ASN A 118 1.42 12.38 18.30
N ILE A 119 2.52 11.63 18.10
CA ILE A 119 3.88 12.18 18.25
C ILE A 119 4.09 13.33 17.26
N LEU A 120 3.81 13.10 15.97
CA LEU A 120 4.03 14.11 14.92
C LEU A 120 3.26 15.40 15.20
N GLN A 121 1.99 15.28 15.62
CA GLN A 121 1.12 16.42 15.87
C GLN A 121 1.50 17.19 17.15
N LYS A 122 1.97 16.49 18.19
CA LYS A 122 2.17 17.08 19.52
C LYS A 122 3.63 17.39 19.85
N ALA A 123 4.60 16.93 19.06
CA ALA A 123 6.03 17.17 19.29
C ALA A 123 6.37 18.66 19.51
N TYR A 124 5.72 19.56 18.76
CA TYR A 124 5.90 21.01 18.88
C TYR A 124 4.90 21.70 19.82
N GLY A 125 4.06 20.93 20.52
CA GLY A 125 2.99 21.44 21.38
C GLY A 125 3.49 22.28 22.56
N ASN A 126 2.70 23.27 22.98
CA ASN A 126 3.03 24.14 24.13
C ASN A 126 3.24 23.34 25.42
N GLU A 127 2.42 22.30 25.61
CA GLU A 127 2.47 21.43 26.78
C GLU A 127 3.81 20.68 26.86
N VAL A 128 4.17 19.98 25.78
CA VAL A 128 5.46 19.27 25.67
C VAL A 128 6.61 20.25 25.93
N ALA A 129 6.60 21.42 25.29
CA ALA A 129 7.63 22.43 25.51
C ALA A 129 7.73 22.90 26.97
N ASN A 130 6.61 23.14 27.63
CA ASN A 130 6.59 23.56 29.03
C ASN A 130 7.05 22.44 29.99
N ASN A 131 6.75 21.18 29.66
CA ASN A 131 7.22 20.05 30.46
C ASN A 131 8.73 19.85 30.31
N PHE A 132 9.29 19.95 29.10
CA PHE A 132 10.75 19.88 28.88
C PHE A 132 11.54 21.00 29.58
N LYS A 133 10.96 22.20 29.73
CA LYS A 133 11.60 23.30 30.48
C LYS A 133 11.92 22.94 31.94
N LYS A 134 11.11 22.07 32.57
CA LYS A 134 11.37 21.57 33.95
C LYS A 134 12.68 20.78 34.05
N TYR A 135 13.22 20.35 32.91
CA TYR A 135 14.48 19.62 32.78
C TYR A 135 15.58 20.47 32.13
N ASN A 136 15.39 21.79 32.05
CA ASN A 136 16.31 22.74 31.40
C ASN A 136 16.56 22.44 29.91
N ILE A 137 15.54 21.92 29.21
CA ILE A 137 15.60 21.62 27.77
C ILE A 137 14.60 22.53 27.05
N ASP A 138 15.07 23.31 26.07
CA ASP A 138 14.21 24.01 25.12
C ASP A 138 13.99 23.13 23.89
N ILE A 139 13.00 22.23 24.00
CA ILE A 139 12.75 21.22 22.98
C ILE A 139 12.44 21.85 21.62
N ARG A 140 11.70 22.96 21.56
CA ARG A 140 11.36 23.61 20.28
C ARG A 140 12.62 24.11 19.58
N ARG A 141 13.52 24.75 20.33
CA ARG A 141 14.79 25.20 19.78
C ARG A 141 15.64 24.05 19.25
N GLU A 142 15.70 22.93 19.96
CA GLU A 142 16.45 21.74 19.50
C GLU A 142 15.87 21.12 18.23
N LEU A 143 14.54 20.97 18.18
CA LEU A 143 13.86 20.43 17.00
C LEU A 143 13.98 21.39 15.80
N ASP A 144 13.82 22.70 15.99
CA ASP A 144 14.00 23.70 14.94
C ASP A 144 15.42 23.77 14.41
N ARG A 145 16.42 23.66 15.31
CA ARG A 145 17.83 23.59 14.93
C ARG A 145 18.10 22.35 14.08
N THR A 146 17.69 21.19 14.57
CA THR A 146 17.82 19.90 13.87
C THR A 146 17.20 19.98 12.47
N ARG A 147 15.96 20.48 12.37
CA ARG A 147 15.26 20.62 11.10
C ARG A 147 16.00 21.53 10.12
N LYS A 148 16.52 22.68 10.58
CA LYS A 148 17.28 23.62 9.73
C LYS A 148 18.59 23.02 9.23
N GLU A 149 19.22 22.18 10.04
CA GLU A 149 20.44 21.45 9.71
C GLU A 149 20.18 20.21 8.85
N GLY A 150 18.91 19.86 8.58
CA GLY A 150 18.53 18.68 7.80
C GLY A 150 18.66 17.36 8.58
N GLY A 151 18.79 17.43 9.91
CA GLY A 151 18.84 16.27 10.79
C GLY A 151 17.48 15.63 11.03
N ASP A 152 17.47 14.51 11.75
CA ASP A 152 16.26 13.77 12.07
C ASP A 152 15.57 14.32 13.33
N VAL A 153 14.42 14.98 13.13
CA VAL A 153 13.65 15.64 14.18
C VAL A 153 13.08 14.65 15.20
N ILE A 154 12.69 13.45 14.76
CA ILE A 154 12.12 12.42 15.64
C ILE A 154 13.22 11.75 16.46
N GLU A 155 14.38 11.47 15.87
CA GLU A 155 15.56 11.00 16.62
C GLU A 155 15.96 12.04 17.68
N THR A 156 16.05 13.33 17.32
CA THR A 156 16.32 14.40 18.30
C THR A 156 15.28 14.43 19.42
N LEU A 157 13.99 14.30 19.11
CA LEU A 157 12.93 14.26 20.13
C LEU A 157 13.15 13.09 21.10
N VAL A 158 13.50 11.91 20.58
CA VAL A 158 13.77 10.70 21.36
C VAL A 158 15.02 10.87 22.22
N GLU A 159 16.10 11.42 21.67
CA GLU A 159 17.32 11.73 22.42
C GLU A 159 17.10 12.72 23.55
N GLN A 160 16.40 13.84 23.29
CA GLN A 160 16.10 14.83 24.32
C GLN A 160 15.16 14.26 25.38
N THR A 161 14.21 13.42 24.99
CA THR A 161 13.36 12.70 25.94
C THR A 161 14.20 11.79 26.83
N ASN A 162 15.07 10.96 26.26
CA ASN A 162 15.93 10.08 27.02
C ASN A 162 16.85 10.85 27.98
N LYS A 163 17.38 12.01 27.55
CA LYS A 163 18.17 12.92 28.37
C LYS A 163 17.38 13.49 29.55
N ALA A 164 16.13 13.92 29.33
CA ALA A 164 15.25 14.43 30.39
C ALA A 164 14.93 13.35 31.43
N LEU A 165 14.64 12.13 30.96
CA LEU A 165 14.23 11.01 31.81
C LEU A 165 15.41 10.27 32.45
N LYS A 166 16.63 10.43 31.93
CA LYS A 166 17.82 9.63 32.28
C LYS A 166 17.56 8.12 32.14
N GLY A 167 16.83 7.73 31.09
CA GLY A 167 16.42 6.34 30.84
C GLY A 167 15.25 5.83 31.69
N ASP A 168 14.73 6.61 32.65
CA ASP A 168 13.61 6.18 33.49
C ASP A 168 12.25 6.37 32.79
N LEU A 169 11.81 5.32 32.09
CA LEU A 169 10.54 5.31 31.35
C LEU A 169 9.30 5.48 32.24
N SER A 170 9.40 5.27 33.57
CA SER A 170 8.27 5.52 34.48
C SER A 170 7.91 7.01 34.57
N LYS A 171 8.86 7.89 34.19
CA LYS A 171 8.70 9.35 34.19
C LYS A 171 8.17 9.90 32.86
N LEU A 172 7.91 9.06 31.87
CA LEU A 172 7.35 9.48 30.58
C LEU A 172 6.08 10.35 30.71
N PRO A 173 5.14 10.06 31.63
CA PRO A 173 3.96 10.90 31.87
C PRO A 173 4.26 12.33 32.35
N LEU A 174 5.48 12.58 32.87
CA LEU A 174 5.90 13.92 33.29
C LEU A 174 6.24 14.83 32.10
N ILE A 175 6.51 14.23 30.93
CA ILE A 175 6.81 14.94 29.68
C ILE A 175 5.59 14.95 28.77
N PHE A 176 4.99 13.79 28.54
CA PHE A 176 3.86 13.60 27.62
C PHE A 176 2.64 13.16 28.41
N THR A 177 1.56 13.93 28.39
CA THR A 177 0.31 13.60 29.14
C THR A 177 -0.65 12.74 28.31
N ASP A 178 -0.57 12.84 27.00
CA ASP A 178 -1.36 12.05 26.06
C ASP A 178 -0.92 10.58 26.02
N ILE A 179 -1.85 9.65 26.20
CA ILE A 179 -1.55 8.22 26.34
C ILE A 179 -1.00 7.64 25.02
N GLN A 180 -1.58 8.02 23.89
CA GLN A 180 -1.15 7.54 22.57
C GLN A 180 0.27 8.04 22.25
N MET A 181 0.57 9.29 22.57
CA MET A 181 1.93 9.84 22.46
C MET A 181 2.90 9.13 23.42
N GLN A 182 2.49 8.84 24.66
CA GLN A 182 3.33 8.08 25.60
C GLN A 182 3.64 6.67 25.07
N GLN A 183 2.65 5.96 24.53
CA GLN A 183 2.83 4.63 23.97
C GLN A 183 3.79 4.67 22.76
N GLY A 184 3.57 5.60 21.83
CA GLY A 184 4.47 5.81 20.69
C GLY A 184 5.89 6.18 21.13
N MET A 185 6.05 7.12 22.06
CA MET A 185 7.37 7.54 22.55
C MET A 185 8.09 6.43 23.31
N ARG A 186 7.35 5.61 24.07
CA ARG A 186 7.93 4.42 24.72
C ARG A 186 8.46 3.44 23.68
N ALA A 187 7.70 3.20 22.60
CA ALA A 187 8.14 2.33 21.52
C ALA A 187 9.41 2.86 20.88
N LEU A 188 9.41 4.14 20.47
CA LEU A 188 10.59 4.80 19.91
C LEU A 188 11.79 4.74 20.87
N LEU A 189 11.65 5.14 22.14
CA LEU A 189 12.76 5.10 23.11
C LEU A 189 13.37 3.71 23.27
N THR A 190 12.56 2.66 23.19
CA THR A 190 13.00 1.27 23.42
C THR A 190 13.67 0.68 22.17
N GLN A 191 13.19 1.05 20.99
CA GLN A 191 13.51 0.37 19.73
C GLN A 191 14.26 1.28 18.72
N MET A 192 14.51 2.55 19.04
CA MET A 192 15.29 3.47 18.20
C MET A 192 16.67 2.91 17.78
N PRO A 193 17.40 2.15 18.62
CA PRO A 193 18.65 1.52 18.18
C PRO A 193 18.51 0.61 16.95
N GLU A 194 17.34 0.02 16.71
CA GLU A 194 17.08 -0.83 15.56
C GLU A 194 16.79 -0.03 14.27
N LEU A 195 16.55 1.28 14.34
CA LEU A 195 16.19 2.11 13.18
C LEU A 195 17.20 1.96 12.04
N LYS A 196 18.50 1.97 12.36
CA LYS A 196 19.56 1.80 11.37
C LYS A 196 19.42 0.48 10.61
N LYS A 197 19.12 -0.61 11.32
CA LYS A 197 18.95 -1.94 10.72
C LYS A 197 17.74 -1.98 9.78
N HIS A 198 16.62 -1.37 10.16
CA HIS A 198 15.45 -1.24 9.29
C HIS A 198 15.77 -0.43 8.03
N LEU A 199 16.46 0.71 8.17
CA LEU A 199 16.88 1.53 7.04
C LEU A 199 17.87 0.81 6.11
N ASP A 200 18.84 0.09 6.68
CA ASP A 200 19.82 -0.68 5.91
C ASP A 200 19.14 -1.80 5.10
N ALA A 201 18.13 -2.47 5.68
CA ALA A 201 17.34 -3.49 4.99
C ALA A 201 16.58 -2.92 3.77
N LEU A 202 16.04 -1.70 3.90
CA LEU A 202 15.33 -1.01 2.82
C LEU A 202 16.23 -0.64 1.63
N GLY A 203 17.56 -0.71 1.78
CA GLY A 203 18.50 -0.61 0.66
C GLY A 203 18.29 -1.71 -0.40
N SER A 204 17.66 -2.83 -0.05
CA SER A 204 17.38 -3.96 -0.94
C SER A 204 15.96 -3.98 -1.50
N ALA A 205 15.20 -2.89 -1.32
CA ALA A 205 13.79 -2.82 -1.70
C ALA A 205 13.56 -2.84 -3.22
N SER A 206 14.51 -2.37 -4.02
CA SER A 206 14.35 -2.23 -5.48
C SER A 206 13.93 -3.54 -6.17
N GLY A 207 12.92 -3.43 -7.04
CA GLY A 207 12.38 -4.55 -7.80
C GLY A 207 11.49 -5.50 -6.99
N THR A 208 11.12 -5.17 -5.75
CA THR A 208 10.22 -6.00 -4.95
C THR A 208 8.85 -6.15 -5.60
N VAL A 209 8.24 -5.06 -6.05
CA VAL A 209 6.93 -5.14 -6.73
C VAL A 209 7.03 -5.97 -8.01
N ALA A 210 8.10 -5.80 -8.80
CA ALA A 210 8.26 -6.54 -10.05
C ALA A 210 8.43 -8.05 -9.82
N ARG A 211 9.23 -8.45 -8.81
CA ARG A 211 9.42 -9.87 -8.44
C ARG A 211 8.11 -10.49 -7.97
N ASP A 212 7.39 -9.79 -7.12
CA ASP A 212 6.13 -10.26 -6.53
C ASP A 212 5.05 -10.38 -7.60
N PHE A 213 4.97 -9.39 -8.47
CA PHE A 213 4.08 -9.40 -9.62
C PHE A 213 4.36 -10.60 -10.54
N ALA A 214 5.62 -10.86 -10.89
CA ALA A 214 5.98 -12.00 -11.72
C ALA A 214 5.64 -13.34 -11.04
N GLN A 215 5.85 -13.44 -9.73
CA GLN A 215 5.51 -14.62 -8.96
C GLN A 215 4.00 -14.90 -8.93
N ILE A 216 3.17 -13.86 -8.79
CA ILE A 216 1.71 -13.98 -8.70
C ILE A 216 1.09 -14.21 -10.08
N THR A 217 1.55 -13.48 -11.10
CA THR A 217 0.92 -13.53 -12.42
C THR A 217 1.30 -14.76 -13.23
N GLY A 218 2.49 -15.32 -13.03
CA GLY A 218 2.92 -16.58 -13.68
C GLY A 218 2.57 -16.62 -15.17
N ASP A 219 1.80 -17.63 -15.59
CA ASP A 219 1.37 -17.83 -16.99
C ASP A 219 0.48 -16.69 -17.55
N SER A 220 -0.13 -15.87 -16.69
CA SER A 220 -0.97 -14.71 -17.08
C SER A 220 -0.13 -13.46 -17.42
N GLU A 221 1.20 -13.51 -17.29
CA GLU A 221 2.09 -12.34 -17.48
C GLU A 221 1.85 -11.62 -18.82
N GLY A 222 1.62 -12.35 -19.91
CA GLY A 222 1.35 -11.76 -21.22
C GLY A 222 0.05 -10.94 -21.28
N ASN A 223 -1.02 -11.43 -20.63
CA ASN A 223 -2.30 -10.73 -20.54
C ASN A 223 -2.16 -9.45 -19.71
N TRP A 224 -1.41 -9.55 -18.62
CA TRP A 224 -1.07 -8.43 -17.76
C TRP A 224 -0.24 -7.37 -18.46
N GLN A 225 0.79 -7.78 -19.20
CA GLN A 225 1.61 -6.83 -19.96
C GLN A 225 0.77 -6.11 -21.03
N GLN A 226 -0.14 -6.82 -21.70
CA GLN A 226 -1.07 -6.21 -22.64
C GLN A 226 -2.01 -5.22 -21.95
N LEU A 227 -2.53 -5.56 -20.77
CA LEU A 227 -3.36 -4.67 -19.97
C LEU A 227 -2.61 -3.40 -19.55
N ILE A 228 -1.40 -3.54 -19.01
CA ILE A 228 -0.54 -2.42 -18.63
C ILE A 228 -0.22 -1.54 -19.84
N ASN A 229 0.08 -2.12 -21.00
CA ASN A 229 0.29 -1.36 -22.24
C ASN A 229 -0.96 -0.58 -22.65
N ASN A 230 -2.16 -1.15 -22.46
CA ASN A 230 -3.42 -0.45 -22.73
C ASN A 230 -3.68 0.68 -21.74
N ILE A 231 -3.33 0.50 -20.46
CA ILE A 231 -3.38 1.54 -19.43
C ILE A 231 -2.44 2.69 -19.81
N GLN A 232 -1.21 2.38 -20.22
CA GLN A 232 -0.24 3.39 -20.66
C GLN A 232 -0.76 4.18 -21.86
N LYS A 233 -1.25 3.51 -22.91
CA LYS A 233 -1.86 4.18 -24.07
C LYS A 233 -3.02 5.08 -23.67
N THR A 234 -3.86 4.61 -22.74
CA THR A 234 -4.98 5.39 -22.21
C THR A 234 -4.49 6.61 -21.45
N ALA A 235 -3.52 6.45 -20.55
CA ALA A 235 -2.91 7.55 -19.81
C ALA A 235 -2.27 8.59 -20.74
N THR A 236 -1.54 8.17 -21.78
CA THR A 236 -0.97 9.07 -22.78
C THR A 236 -2.06 9.83 -23.54
N ALA A 237 -3.08 9.13 -24.04
CA ALA A 237 -4.18 9.77 -24.76
C ALA A 237 -4.98 10.76 -23.88
N LEU A 238 -5.10 10.47 -22.58
CA LEU A 238 -5.74 11.35 -21.62
C LEU A 238 -4.86 12.53 -21.21
N GLY A 239 -3.53 12.37 -21.19
CA GLY A 239 -2.57 13.45 -20.96
C GLY A 239 -2.55 14.48 -22.09
N ASP A 240 -2.75 14.03 -23.34
CA ASP A 240 -2.82 14.91 -24.52
C ASP A 240 -4.16 15.68 -24.62
N LEU A 241 -5.20 15.22 -23.91
CA LEU A 241 -6.52 15.83 -23.89
C LEU A 241 -6.71 16.62 -22.60
N SER A 242 -6.48 17.93 -22.66
CA SER A 242 -6.75 18.83 -21.54
C SER A 242 -8.26 18.88 -21.21
N GLY A 243 -8.74 17.98 -20.35
CA GLY A 243 -9.84 18.26 -19.42
C GLY A 243 -11.27 17.86 -19.79
N ARG A 244 -11.56 16.81 -20.57
CA ARG A 244 -12.96 16.30 -20.68
C ARG A 244 -13.08 14.77 -20.56
N ALA A 245 -13.91 14.37 -19.58
CA ALA A 245 -14.47 13.03 -19.33
C ALA A 245 -13.49 11.89 -18.96
N LEU A 246 -12.85 12.01 -17.79
CA LEU A 246 -11.90 11.02 -17.27
C LEU A 246 -12.54 9.88 -16.46
N ASN A 247 -13.54 10.17 -15.63
CA ASN A 247 -14.08 9.19 -14.67
C ASN A 247 -14.60 7.90 -15.34
N PRO A 248 -15.42 7.93 -16.40
CA PRO A 248 -15.98 6.70 -16.98
C PRO A 248 -14.92 5.80 -17.65
N THR A 249 -13.80 6.38 -18.08
CA THR A 249 -12.68 5.63 -18.67
C THR A 249 -11.82 5.00 -17.59
N LEU A 250 -11.56 5.74 -16.51
CA LEU A 250 -10.82 5.24 -15.35
C LEU A 250 -11.61 4.13 -14.64
N GLU A 251 -12.91 4.27 -14.50
CA GLU A 251 -13.80 3.22 -13.95
C GLU A 251 -13.71 1.94 -14.79
N LYS A 252 -13.82 2.02 -16.13
CA LYS A 252 -13.66 0.85 -17.00
C LYS A 252 -12.28 0.18 -16.89
N VAL A 253 -11.23 0.98 -16.72
CA VAL A 253 -9.87 0.46 -16.52
C VAL A 253 -9.78 -0.25 -15.16
N ASN A 254 -10.33 0.35 -14.11
CA ASN A 254 -10.41 -0.21 -12.77
C ASN A 254 -11.22 -1.52 -12.78
N ASP A 255 -12.43 -1.54 -13.36
CA ASP A 255 -13.28 -2.72 -13.44
C ASP A 255 -12.58 -3.87 -14.16
N ARG A 256 -11.95 -3.59 -15.30
CA ARG A 256 -11.20 -4.60 -16.06
C ARG A 256 -10.01 -5.15 -15.28
N LEU A 257 -9.31 -4.28 -14.54
CA LEU A 257 -8.21 -4.68 -13.66
C LEU A 257 -8.74 -5.57 -12.53
N SER A 258 -9.75 -5.12 -11.80
CA SER A 258 -10.38 -5.86 -10.72
C SER A 258 -10.89 -7.23 -11.19
N ASP A 259 -11.51 -7.31 -12.37
CA ASP A 259 -11.92 -8.59 -12.97
C ASP A 259 -10.72 -9.49 -13.27
N MET A 260 -9.64 -8.97 -13.84
CA MET A 260 -8.44 -9.77 -14.09
C MET A 260 -7.78 -10.25 -12.80
N MET A 261 -7.66 -9.39 -11.78
CA MET A 261 -7.15 -9.75 -10.47
C MET A 261 -8.01 -10.83 -9.81
N ALA A 262 -9.34 -10.71 -9.93
CA ALA A 262 -10.29 -11.69 -9.42
C ALA A 262 -10.15 -13.05 -10.12
N VAL A 263 -9.98 -13.06 -11.45
CA VAL A 263 -9.74 -14.30 -12.20
C VAL A 263 -8.44 -14.98 -11.75
N ASP A 264 -7.35 -14.23 -11.58
CA ASP A 264 -6.08 -14.78 -11.10
C ASP A 264 -6.20 -15.35 -9.68
N LYS A 265 -6.86 -14.63 -8.75
CA LYS A 265 -7.19 -15.15 -7.40
C LYS A 265 -8.05 -16.42 -7.48
N GLY A 266 -8.98 -16.50 -8.43
CA GLY A 266 -9.76 -17.71 -8.68
C GLY A 266 -8.88 -18.89 -9.09
N TYR A 267 -7.90 -18.67 -9.97
CA TYR A 267 -6.93 -19.70 -10.34
C TYR A 267 -6.05 -20.13 -9.16
N GLU A 268 -5.60 -19.19 -8.32
CA GLU A 268 -4.86 -19.51 -7.10
C GLU A 268 -5.69 -20.38 -6.15
N ALA A 269 -6.97 -20.05 -5.95
CA ALA A 269 -7.89 -20.85 -5.14
C ALA A 269 -8.05 -22.27 -5.71
N LEU A 270 -8.17 -22.42 -7.04
CA LEU A 270 -8.20 -23.74 -7.67
C LEU A 270 -6.90 -24.52 -7.46
N ARG A 271 -5.72 -23.90 -7.66
CA ARG A 271 -4.43 -24.56 -7.42
C ARG A 271 -4.29 -24.99 -5.96
N GLY A 272 -4.73 -24.16 -5.02
CA GLY A 272 -4.73 -24.44 -3.59
C GLY A 272 -5.61 -25.64 -3.19
N SER A 273 -6.60 -26.00 -4.01
CA SER A 273 -7.43 -27.19 -3.79
C SER A 273 -6.71 -28.52 -4.06
N GLY A 274 -5.51 -28.49 -4.66
CA GLY A 274 -4.72 -29.68 -4.99
C GLY A 274 -5.12 -30.38 -6.30
N ARG A 275 -6.09 -29.83 -7.05
CA ARG A 275 -6.47 -30.30 -8.39
C ARG A 275 -6.06 -29.30 -9.46
N ASP A 276 -5.57 -29.83 -10.58
CA ASP A 276 -5.13 -29.04 -11.73
C ASP A 276 -6.27 -28.16 -12.31
N PRO A 277 -6.07 -26.84 -12.47
CA PRO A 277 -7.06 -25.93 -13.04
C PRO A 277 -7.63 -26.36 -14.41
N LEU A 278 -6.85 -27.04 -15.26
CA LEU A 278 -7.36 -27.53 -16.55
C LEU A 278 -8.42 -28.62 -16.36
N SER A 279 -8.30 -29.42 -15.30
CA SER A 279 -9.30 -30.42 -14.95
C SER A 279 -10.61 -29.78 -14.49
N TYR A 280 -10.54 -28.66 -13.77
CA TYR A 280 -11.73 -27.87 -13.43
C TYR A 280 -12.39 -27.28 -14.66
N ALA A 281 -11.61 -26.69 -15.57
CA ALA A 281 -12.13 -26.10 -16.81
C ALA A 281 -12.84 -27.14 -17.69
N ALA A 282 -12.25 -28.33 -17.85
CA ALA A 282 -12.82 -29.42 -18.64
C ALA A 282 -14.16 -29.90 -18.06
N GLU A 283 -14.23 -30.09 -16.74
CA GLU A 283 -15.46 -30.50 -16.06
C GLU A 283 -16.52 -29.40 -16.09
N PHE A 284 -16.12 -28.14 -15.92
CA PHE A 284 -17.04 -27.00 -16.01
C PHE A 284 -17.66 -26.91 -17.40
N LYS A 285 -16.86 -27.06 -18.46
CA LYS A 285 -17.35 -27.08 -19.85
C LYS A 285 -18.38 -28.20 -20.08
N ASP A 286 -18.12 -29.41 -19.58
CA ASP A 286 -19.08 -30.52 -19.69
C ASP A 286 -20.41 -30.22 -18.99
N ARG A 287 -20.34 -29.73 -17.74
CA ARG A 287 -21.54 -29.37 -16.96
C ARG A 287 -22.32 -28.21 -17.58
N PHE A 288 -21.63 -27.17 -18.05
CA PHE A 288 -22.22 -26.03 -18.74
C PHE A 288 -22.94 -26.46 -20.02
N ASN A 289 -22.29 -27.25 -20.88
CA ASN A 289 -22.89 -27.74 -22.12
C ASN A 289 -24.14 -28.61 -21.89
N LYS A 290 -24.21 -29.35 -20.78
CA LYS A 290 -25.40 -30.13 -20.39
C LYS A 290 -26.58 -29.25 -19.98
N GLN A 291 -26.31 -28.09 -19.37
CA GLN A 291 -27.34 -27.13 -18.97
C GLN A 291 -27.81 -26.24 -20.14
N HIS A 292 -27.00 -26.15 -21.20
CA HIS A 292 -27.27 -25.33 -22.38
C HIS A 292 -27.47 -26.19 -23.66
N PRO A 293 -28.56 -27.00 -23.73
CA PRO A 293 -28.87 -27.85 -24.87
C PRO A 293 -29.12 -27.07 -26.18
N GLU A 294 -29.38 -25.77 -26.09
CA GLU A 294 -29.60 -24.84 -27.19
C GLU A 294 -28.32 -24.42 -27.93
N LEU A 295 -27.14 -24.60 -27.32
CA LEU A 295 -25.88 -24.23 -27.96
C LEU A 295 -25.61 -25.09 -29.21
N GLY A 296 -25.27 -24.42 -30.31
CA GLY A 296 -24.92 -25.07 -31.57
C GLY A 296 -23.65 -25.92 -31.47
N MET A 297 -23.51 -26.88 -32.40
CA MET A 297 -22.37 -27.80 -32.47
C MET A 297 -21.02 -27.06 -32.50
N PHE A 298 -20.96 -25.92 -33.20
CA PHE A 298 -19.75 -25.10 -33.31
C PHE A 298 -19.30 -24.53 -31.95
N ASP A 299 -20.23 -23.98 -31.16
CA ASP A 299 -19.91 -23.43 -29.84
C ASP A 299 -19.54 -24.54 -28.84
N ARG A 300 -20.21 -25.70 -28.90
CA ARG A 300 -19.82 -26.84 -28.07
C ARG A 300 -18.41 -27.35 -28.36
N PHE A 301 -18.04 -27.34 -29.65
CA PHE A 301 -16.70 -27.73 -30.09
C PHE A 301 -15.65 -26.74 -29.60
N THR A 302 -15.77 -25.47 -29.96
CA THR A 302 -14.82 -24.42 -29.55
C THR A 302 -14.82 -24.23 -28.03
N GLY A 303 -15.98 -24.39 -27.39
CA GLY A 303 -16.21 -24.13 -25.98
C GLY A 303 -16.25 -22.65 -25.62
N ALA A 304 -16.42 -21.75 -26.59
CA ALA A 304 -16.29 -20.31 -26.37
C ALA A 304 -17.25 -19.80 -25.28
N SER A 305 -18.53 -20.22 -25.31
CA SER A 305 -19.50 -19.83 -24.28
C SER A 305 -19.15 -20.41 -22.91
N ALA A 306 -18.71 -21.67 -22.86
CA ALA A 306 -18.31 -22.33 -21.62
C ALA A 306 -17.03 -21.72 -21.03
N GLU A 307 -16.06 -21.33 -21.86
CA GLU A 307 -14.82 -20.68 -21.43
C GLU A 307 -15.13 -19.30 -20.83
N LYS A 308 -16.00 -18.53 -21.47
CA LYS A 308 -16.45 -17.25 -20.91
C LYS A 308 -17.12 -17.44 -19.56
N ALA A 309 -18.07 -18.37 -19.45
CA ALA A 309 -18.75 -18.67 -18.19
C ALA A 309 -17.79 -19.18 -17.10
N PHE A 310 -16.77 -19.95 -17.48
CA PHE A 310 -15.73 -20.40 -16.56
C PHE A 310 -14.88 -19.23 -16.04
N ARG A 311 -14.50 -18.28 -16.90
CA ARG A 311 -13.81 -17.05 -16.47
C ARG A 311 -14.66 -16.21 -15.54
N ASP A 312 -15.94 -16.04 -15.83
CA ASP A 312 -16.87 -15.31 -14.97
C ASP A 312 -16.99 -16.00 -13.59
N ALA A 313 -17.06 -17.32 -13.57
CA ALA A 313 -17.06 -18.11 -12.34
C ALA A 313 -15.73 -17.98 -11.56
N LEU A 314 -14.58 -17.95 -12.25
CA LEU A 314 -13.28 -17.73 -11.61
C LEU A 314 -13.21 -16.37 -10.93
N ALA A 315 -13.74 -15.34 -11.57
CA ALA A 315 -13.82 -14.01 -10.98
C ALA A 315 -14.70 -14.01 -9.72
N GLN A 316 -15.86 -14.67 -9.76
CA GLN A 316 -16.73 -14.83 -8.57
C GLN A 316 -16.01 -15.58 -7.44
N LEU A 317 -15.29 -16.66 -7.77
CA LEU A 317 -14.52 -17.43 -6.79
C LEU A 317 -13.40 -16.59 -6.18
N GLY A 318 -12.65 -15.84 -6.99
CA GLY A 318 -11.56 -14.98 -6.52
C GLY A 318 -12.03 -13.78 -5.70
N ARG A 319 -13.26 -13.30 -5.91
CA ARG A 319 -13.93 -12.32 -5.04
C ARG A 319 -14.54 -12.93 -3.77
N GLY A 320 -14.55 -14.27 -3.66
CA GLY A 320 -15.18 -14.99 -2.56
C GLY A 320 -16.71 -14.99 -2.59
N GLU A 321 -17.32 -14.64 -3.73
CA GLU A 321 -18.77 -14.64 -3.95
C GLU A 321 -19.33 -16.07 -3.99
N ILE A 322 -18.52 -17.02 -4.45
CA ILE A 322 -18.80 -18.46 -4.45
C ILE A 322 -17.68 -19.21 -3.74
N LYS A 323 -18.02 -20.36 -3.14
CA LYS A 323 -17.04 -21.22 -2.45
C LYS A 323 -16.44 -22.28 -3.37
N ASN A 324 -17.20 -22.68 -4.38
CA ASN A 324 -16.78 -23.64 -5.39
C ASN A 324 -17.11 -23.11 -6.78
N ILE A 325 -16.19 -23.30 -7.73
CA ILE A 325 -16.36 -22.85 -9.12
C ILE A 325 -17.66 -23.36 -9.76
N PHE A 326 -18.14 -24.54 -9.37
CA PHE A 326 -19.37 -25.13 -9.92
C PHE A 326 -20.65 -24.54 -9.32
N ASP A 327 -20.58 -23.74 -8.26
CA ASP A 327 -21.74 -23.06 -7.70
C ASP A 327 -22.30 -22.02 -8.69
N ALA A 328 -21.44 -21.46 -9.55
CA ALA A 328 -21.84 -20.55 -10.64
C ALA A 328 -22.76 -21.19 -11.69
N LEU A 329 -22.84 -22.52 -11.74
CA LEU A 329 -23.75 -23.27 -12.62
C LEU A 329 -25.11 -23.59 -11.96
N GLN A 330 -25.30 -23.21 -10.69
CA GLN A 330 -26.51 -23.51 -9.92
C GLN A 330 -27.45 -22.30 -9.82
N THR A 331 -26.96 -21.09 -10.09
CA THR A 331 -27.72 -19.85 -10.04
C THR A 331 -28.70 -19.79 -11.21
N LYS A 332 -29.99 -20.01 -10.91
CA LYS A 332 -31.13 -19.75 -11.79
C LYS A 332 -31.81 -18.46 -11.39
#